data_AF-A0A0N4UCF8-F1
#
_entry.id   AF-A0A0N4UCF8-F1
#
_cell.length_a   1.000
_cell.length_b   1.000
_cell.length_c   1.000
_cell.angle_alpha   90.00
_cell.angle_beta   90.00
_cell.angle_gamma   90.00
#
_symmetry.space_group_name_H-M   'P 1'
#
loop_
_entity.id
_entity.type
_entity.pdbx_description
1 polymer ?
#
loop_
_entity_poly.entity_id
_entity_poly.type
_entity_poly.pdbx_seq_one_letter_code
_entity_poly.pdbx_strand_id
1 'polypeptide(L)'
;MAFYTIEKDTSLMPIKCWQRCSCLDKKYLEISGRCVEISFVDANGPSQKKTYLLNKVVNDFECRMVGRSCGENMVFEIISKLNGSCVDKCVCAYNFVQNNIGCDRCDWDEDDANDNDLNNLYASLPVPITVRLGQRIYDKRCIISGQTCGINMVFEAINNVKNAYCIQKCVCDHYSKEKNGECIAKRNSECAKNLRKALKMRKEKEIRCIRTRTCKLNEIFYEIQCILQEYSCGPNMQLVVIDKRPSNNVNRWKCVMQCQCVYGYIETSNRCSEIIKGVKERMNCMRGRCMLNEVVQDNGCSLKDQFCGRNMKFTLIKQSMKNNHISCIVQCKCAEGFEEENGQCRKHKNSCLENGCKAGMTIHDEGCHLTGEKCGNNMVFTMVNSGVYIGKEYNVGEEISDLGCRLRNFQCGTNKKFIVVGEYSAKHNPNIKGCIERCSCIMAGPGDCMHNF
;
A
#
# COMPACT_ATOMS: atom_id res chain seq x y z
N MET A 1 39.12 40.63 -25.28
CA MET A 1 37.88 39.89 -24.95
C MET A 1 37.36 39.30 -26.26
N ALA A 2 37.52 37.99 -26.44
CA ALA A 2 37.01 37.29 -27.61
C ALA A 2 35.53 36.98 -27.38
N PHE A 3 34.64 37.55 -28.19
CA PHE A 3 33.23 37.19 -28.21
C PHE A 3 33.07 36.06 -29.22
N TYR A 4 32.76 34.86 -28.74
CA TYR A 4 32.34 33.78 -29.61
C TYR A 4 30.84 33.91 -29.84
N THR A 5 30.44 34.01 -31.10
CA THR A 5 29.04 33.95 -31.50
C THR A 5 28.58 32.51 -31.31
N ILE A 6 27.74 32.26 -30.29
CA ILE A 6 27.08 30.96 -30.11
C ILE A 6 26.05 30.87 -31.24
N GLU A 7 26.35 30.09 -32.28
CA GLU A 7 25.35 29.69 -33.26
C GLU A 7 24.22 28.96 -32.54
N LYS A 8 22.99 29.35 -32.86
CA LYS A 8 21.77 28.86 -32.24
C LYS A 8 21.53 27.45 -32.75
N ASP A 9 22.18 26.46 -32.12
CA ASP A 9 22.00 25.05 -32.43
C ASP A 9 20.54 24.67 -32.12
N THR A 10 19.76 24.46 -33.17
CA THR A 10 18.33 24.12 -33.15
C THR A 10 18.07 22.67 -32.77
N SER A 11 19.09 21.92 -32.33
CA SER A 11 18.95 20.54 -31.83
C SER A 11 18.52 20.47 -30.35
N LEU A 12 17.53 21.29 -29.95
CA LEU A 12 16.93 21.19 -28.62
C LEU A 12 16.30 19.80 -28.45
N MET A 13 16.97 18.95 -27.67
CA MET A 13 16.46 17.63 -27.34
C MET A 13 15.06 17.78 -26.73
N PRO A 14 14.06 16.99 -27.20
CA PRO A 14 12.70 17.11 -26.70
C PRO A 14 12.71 16.83 -25.19
N ILE A 15 12.28 17.83 -24.41
CA ILE A 15 12.15 17.71 -22.96
C ILE A 15 11.08 16.65 -22.70
N LYS A 16 11.39 15.64 -21.90
CA LYS A 16 10.41 14.61 -21.52
C LYS A 16 9.89 14.91 -20.12
N CYS A 17 8.59 15.19 -20.00
CA CYS A 17 7.95 15.41 -18.72
C CYS A 17 7.05 14.25 -18.33
N TRP A 18 7.09 13.91 -17.04
CA TRP A 18 6.06 13.14 -16.39
C TRP A 18 5.08 14.12 -15.74
N GLN A 19 3.82 14.06 -16.13
CA GLN A 19 2.76 14.87 -15.55
C GLN A 19 1.71 13.96 -14.89
N ARG A 20 1.10 14.41 -13.79
CA ARG A 20 0.03 13.71 -13.09
C ARG A 20 -1.24 14.53 -13.15
N CYS A 21 -2.35 13.90 -13.52
CA CYS A 21 -3.67 14.50 -13.37
C CYS A 21 -4.00 14.64 -11.88
N SER A 22 -4.10 15.87 -11.38
CA SER A 22 -4.28 16.20 -9.97
C SER A 22 -5.51 17.08 -9.78
N CYS A 23 -6.08 17.10 -8.58
CA CYS A 23 -7.18 18.00 -8.27
C CYS A 23 -6.76 19.47 -8.45
N LEU A 24 -7.68 20.27 -9.02
CA LEU A 24 -7.45 21.66 -9.41
C LEU A 24 -6.91 22.51 -8.27
N ASP A 25 -7.45 22.33 -7.06
CA ASP A 25 -7.01 23.01 -5.85
C ASP A 25 -7.32 22.16 -4.60
N LYS A 26 -7.01 22.71 -3.43
CA LYS A 26 -7.17 22.05 -2.12
C LYS A 26 -8.63 21.89 -1.67
N LYS A 27 -9.62 22.44 -2.39
CA LYS A 27 -11.05 22.27 -2.10
C LYS A 27 -11.58 20.92 -2.58
N TYR A 28 -10.81 20.20 -3.38
CA TYR A 28 -11.18 18.89 -3.91
C TYR A 28 -10.30 17.79 -3.32
N LEU A 29 -10.90 16.65 -2.99
CA LEU A 29 -10.21 15.46 -2.51
C LEU A 29 -10.22 14.36 -3.57
N GLU A 30 -9.07 13.75 -3.80
CA GLU A 30 -8.94 12.57 -4.65
C GLU A 30 -9.56 11.35 -3.95
N ILE A 31 -10.70 10.86 -4.46
CA ILE A 31 -11.38 9.65 -3.99
C ILE A 31 -11.63 8.74 -5.19
N SER A 32 -11.02 7.55 -5.19
CA SER A 32 -11.19 6.55 -6.25
C SER A 32 -10.93 7.10 -7.66
N GLY A 33 -9.90 7.94 -7.80
CA GLY A 33 -9.51 8.56 -9.08
C GLY A 33 -10.44 9.69 -9.56
N ARG A 34 -11.25 10.29 -8.68
CA ARG A 34 -12.07 11.48 -8.96
C ARG A 34 -11.79 12.58 -7.94
N CYS A 35 -11.86 13.83 -8.36
CA CYS A 35 -11.76 14.99 -7.48
C CYS A 35 -13.16 15.41 -7.03
N VAL A 36 -13.49 15.09 -5.78
CA VAL A 36 -14.78 15.39 -5.17
C VAL A 36 -14.64 16.66 -4.35
N GLU A 37 -15.54 17.61 -4.55
CA GLU A 37 -15.58 18.84 -3.75
C GLU A 37 -15.80 18.47 -2.28
N ILE A 38 -14.89 18.94 -1.43
CA ILE A 38 -14.99 18.75 0.00
C ILE A 38 -16.06 19.74 0.48
N SER A 39 -17.24 19.25 0.81
CA SER A 39 -18.19 20.05 1.57
C SER A 39 -17.64 20.17 2.99
N PHE A 40 -17.04 21.32 3.29
CA PHE A 40 -16.70 21.69 4.65
C PHE A 40 -18.03 21.84 5.41
N VAL A 41 -18.35 20.85 6.25
CA VAL A 41 -19.40 21.02 7.23
C VAL A 41 -18.81 21.93 8.30
N ASP A 42 -19.14 23.22 8.24
CA ASP A 42 -18.76 24.16 9.27
C ASP A 42 -19.22 23.59 10.62
N ALA A 43 -18.25 23.27 11.49
CA ALA A 43 -18.50 22.74 12.83
C ALA A 43 -19.27 23.72 13.73
N ASN A 44 -19.61 24.90 13.22
CA ASN A 44 -20.29 26.00 13.93
C ASN A 44 -21.77 26.16 13.53
N GLY A 45 -22.32 25.32 12.65
CA GLY A 45 -23.75 25.33 12.31
C GLY A 45 -24.63 24.63 13.37
N PRO A 46 -25.81 25.18 13.73
CA PRO A 46 -26.70 24.59 14.73
C PRO A 46 -27.15 23.17 14.34
N SER A 47 -27.04 22.26 15.31
CA SER A 47 -27.21 20.79 15.25
C SER A 47 -28.49 20.26 14.60
N GLN A 48 -28.64 20.35 13.27
CA GLN A 48 -29.49 19.39 12.57
C GLN A 48 -28.79 18.04 12.59
N LYS A 49 -29.33 17.13 13.41
CA LYS A 49 -28.85 15.76 13.66
C LYS A 49 -28.88 14.95 12.35
N LYS A 50 -27.85 15.10 11.49
CA LYS A 50 -27.69 14.29 10.28
C LYS A 50 -27.37 12.85 10.67
N THR A 51 -28.23 11.92 10.29
CA THR A 51 -27.98 10.49 10.36
C THR A 51 -27.20 10.05 9.12
N TYR A 52 -26.11 9.34 9.34
CA TYR A 52 -25.28 8.72 8.31
C TYR A 52 -25.62 7.24 8.23
N LEU A 53 -25.49 6.65 7.04
CA LEU A 53 -25.65 5.21 6.85
C LEU A 53 -24.44 4.45 7.40
N LEU A 54 -24.67 3.21 7.87
CA LEU A 54 -23.59 2.31 8.27
C LEU A 54 -22.56 2.15 7.14
N ASN A 55 -21.28 2.20 7.48
CA ASN A 55 -20.13 2.24 6.56
C ASN A 55 -19.94 3.53 5.74
N LYS A 56 -20.74 4.58 5.97
CA LYS A 56 -20.50 5.88 5.33
C LYS A 56 -19.17 6.48 5.77
N VAL A 57 -18.39 6.94 4.78
CA VAL A 57 -17.09 7.59 4.98
C VAL A 57 -17.24 9.11 4.93
N VAL A 58 -16.60 9.81 5.86
CA VAL A 58 -16.64 11.28 5.99
C VAL A 58 -15.22 11.80 6.28
N ASN A 59 -14.90 13.00 5.78
CA ASN A 59 -13.66 13.68 6.11
C ASN A 59 -13.91 14.59 7.33
N ASP A 60 -13.13 14.37 8.38
CA ASP A 60 -13.25 15.00 9.69
C ASP A 60 -12.00 15.84 9.99
N PHE A 61 -12.14 17.16 9.82
CA PHE A 61 -11.05 18.09 10.10
C PHE A 61 -10.77 18.12 11.61
N GLU A 62 -9.51 17.94 12.00
CA GLU A 62 -9.07 17.79 13.39
C GLU A 62 -9.62 16.57 14.14
N CYS A 63 -10.22 15.61 13.43
CA CYS A 63 -10.71 14.35 14.00
C CYS A 63 -11.74 14.59 15.15
N ARG A 64 -12.66 15.55 14.97
CA ARG A 64 -13.65 15.99 15.97
C ARG A 64 -14.90 15.09 16.04
N MET A 65 -15.21 14.36 14.98
CA MET A 65 -16.34 13.45 14.84
C MET A 65 -16.07 12.07 15.42
N VAL A 66 -14.80 11.65 15.54
CA VAL A 66 -14.42 10.36 16.13
C VAL A 66 -15.13 10.11 17.45
N GLY A 67 -15.83 8.98 17.55
CA GLY A 67 -16.64 8.61 18.72
C GLY A 67 -17.99 9.31 18.83
N ARG A 68 -18.30 10.32 18.00
CA ARG A 68 -19.65 10.90 17.92
C ARG A 68 -20.60 9.93 17.23
N SER A 69 -21.86 10.02 17.60
CA SER A 69 -22.93 9.25 16.95
C SER A 69 -23.05 9.66 15.48
N CYS A 70 -23.00 8.66 14.60
CA CYS A 70 -23.29 8.81 13.18
C CYS A 70 -24.65 8.23 12.81
N GLY A 71 -25.39 7.66 13.77
CA GLY A 71 -26.77 7.24 13.67
C GLY A 71 -27.18 6.46 14.91
N GLU A 72 -28.36 5.83 14.85
CA GLU A 72 -28.82 4.99 15.95
C GLU A 72 -27.84 3.83 16.14
N ASN A 73 -27.29 3.71 17.34
CA ASN A 73 -26.35 2.64 17.71
C ASN A 73 -25.07 2.60 16.86
N MET A 74 -24.67 3.74 16.29
CA MET A 74 -23.49 3.85 15.44
C MET A 74 -22.60 5.03 15.85
N VAL A 75 -21.29 4.89 15.68
CA VAL A 75 -20.28 5.92 15.95
C VAL A 75 -19.28 6.04 14.80
N PHE A 76 -18.63 7.20 14.68
CA PHE A 76 -17.51 7.38 13.77
C PHE A 76 -16.22 6.76 14.31
N GLU A 77 -15.56 5.95 13.49
CA GLU A 77 -14.25 5.33 13.73
C GLU A 77 -13.25 5.79 12.66
N ILE A 78 -12.02 6.13 13.07
CA ILE A 78 -10.97 6.58 12.14
C ILE A 78 -10.52 5.41 11.25
N ILE A 79 -10.57 5.58 9.93
CA ILE A 79 -9.99 4.64 8.96
C ILE A 79 -8.66 5.10 8.39
N SER A 80 -8.41 6.42 8.33
CA SER A 80 -7.13 6.98 7.88
C SER A 80 -6.91 8.37 8.48
N LYS A 81 -5.65 8.78 8.63
CA LYS A 81 -5.27 10.09 9.17
C LYS A 81 -4.17 10.71 8.31
N LEU A 82 -4.41 11.93 7.80
CA LEU A 82 -3.46 12.65 6.96
C LEU A 82 -3.44 14.15 7.34
N ASN A 83 -2.26 14.68 7.70
CA ASN A 83 -2.02 16.11 7.92
C ASN A 83 -3.04 16.85 8.83
N GLY A 84 -3.48 16.21 9.93
CA GLY A 84 -4.44 16.81 10.86
C GLY A 84 -5.91 16.61 10.49
N SER A 85 -6.20 16.02 9.33
CA SER A 85 -7.54 15.52 8.96
C SER A 85 -7.63 14.02 9.24
N CYS A 86 -8.81 13.57 9.66
CA CYS A 86 -9.18 12.16 9.72
C CYS A 86 -10.18 11.81 8.62
N VAL A 87 -10.08 10.60 8.10
CA VAL A 87 -11.15 9.99 7.32
C VAL A 87 -11.82 9.01 8.27
N ASP A 88 -13.08 9.26 8.56
CA ASP A 88 -13.87 8.50 9.52
C ASP A 88 -14.91 7.64 8.80
N LYS A 89 -15.25 6.51 9.40
CA LYS A 89 -16.27 5.58 8.93
C LYS A 89 -17.31 5.36 10.01
N CYS A 90 -18.58 5.42 9.64
CA CYS A 90 -19.69 5.10 10.54
C CYS A 90 -19.75 3.57 10.79
N VAL A 91 -19.61 3.14 12.04
CA VAL A 91 -19.61 1.74 12.49
C VAL A 91 -20.56 1.53 13.66
N CYS A 92 -20.90 0.29 14.01
CA CYS A 92 -21.72 0.04 15.20
C CYS A 92 -21.02 0.52 16.48
N ALA A 93 -21.77 1.18 17.35
CA ALA A 93 -21.31 1.63 18.65
C ALA A 93 -20.99 0.45 19.56
N TYR A 94 -20.31 0.73 20.67
CA TYR A 94 -20.05 -0.27 21.70
C TYR A 94 -21.37 -0.90 22.20
N ASN A 95 -21.38 -2.23 22.33
CA ASN A 95 -22.52 -3.10 22.68
C ASN A 95 -23.52 -3.39 21.56
N PHE A 96 -23.25 -2.95 20.34
CA PHE A 96 -24.10 -3.23 19.20
C PHE A 96 -23.40 -4.12 18.18
N VAL A 97 -24.15 -5.07 17.62
CA VAL A 97 -23.64 -5.98 16.60
C VAL A 97 -24.25 -5.59 15.26
N GLN A 98 -23.41 -5.55 14.22
CA GLN A 98 -23.86 -5.32 12.87
C GLN A 98 -24.75 -6.47 12.40
N ASN A 99 -25.99 -6.18 12.04
CA ASN A 99 -26.88 -7.09 11.33
C ASN A 99 -27.06 -6.60 9.87
N ASN A 100 -27.98 -7.19 9.11
CA ASN A 100 -28.23 -6.81 7.72
C ASN A 100 -28.91 -5.42 7.56
N ILE A 101 -29.47 -4.85 8.63
CA ILE A 101 -30.33 -3.66 8.61
C ILE A 101 -29.65 -2.46 9.32
N GLY A 102 -28.70 -2.71 10.22
CA GLY A 102 -28.14 -1.72 11.13
C GLY A 102 -27.34 -2.36 12.27
N CYS A 103 -27.50 -1.80 13.47
CA CYS A 103 -26.76 -2.17 14.68
C CYS A 103 -27.73 -2.48 15.82
N ASP A 104 -27.77 -3.74 16.26
CA ASP A 104 -28.72 -4.21 17.28
C ASP A 104 -28.07 -4.33 18.65
N ARG A 105 -28.82 -3.95 19.70
CA ARG A 105 -28.41 -4.09 21.09
C ARG A 105 -28.44 -5.56 21.47
N CYS A 106 -27.37 -6.04 22.08
CA CYS A 106 -27.44 -7.29 22.82
C CYS A 106 -28.02 -6.97 24.21
N ASP A 107 -29.27 -7.33 24.50
CA ASP A 107 -29.80 -7.25 25.86
C ASP A 107 -29.22 -8.38 26.72
N TRP A 108 -28.82 -8.00 27.93
CA TRP A 108 -28.19 -8.88 28.92
C TRP A 108 -29.21 -9.03 30.04
N ASP A 109 -30.11 -9.99 29.94
CA ASP A 109 -30.96 -10.33 31.07
C ASP A 109 -30.06 -10.94 32.15
N GLU A 110 -30.10 -10.32 33.34
CA GLU A 110 -29.41 -10.78 34.54
C GLU A 110 -30.13 -12.02 35.08
N ASP A 111 -30.10 -13.12 34.32
CA ASP A 111 -30.74 -14.34 34.79
C ASP A 111 -29.86 -15.05 35.84
N ASP A 112 -30.53 -15.25 36.97
CA ASP A 112 -30.06 -15.68 38.27
C ASP A 112 -29.34 -17.03 38.28
N ALA A 113 -28.57 -17.16 39.36
CA ALA A 113 -27.76 -18.29 39.76
C ALA A 113 -28.46 -19.66 39.63
N ASN A 114 -27.84 -20.58 38.90
CA ASN A 114 -27.41 -21.90 39.39
C ASN A 114 -27.01 -22.77 38.20
N ASP A 115 -25.70 -22.84 37.90
CA ASP A 115 -25.17 -24.04 37.24
C ASP A 115 -23.68 -24.19 37.58
N ASN A 116 -23.45 -25.14 38.48
CA ASN A 116 -22.16 -25.60 38.97
C ASN A 116 -21.74 -26.79 38.11
N ASP A 117 -21.29 -26.57 36.88
CA ASP A 117 -20.67 -27.65 36.08
C ASP A 117 -19.89 -27.09 34.89
N LEU A 118 -18.65 -26.61 35.10
CA LEU A 118 -17.59 -26.52 34.07
C LEU A 118 -16.27 -25.99 34.68
N ASN A 119 -15.77 -26.69 35.69
CA ASN A 119 -14.39 -26.54 36.17
C ASN A 119 -13.61 -27.82 35.81
N ASN A 120 -13.06 -27.90 34.60
CA ASN A 120 -11.85 -28.67 34.26
C ASN A 120 -11.60 -28.72 32.75
N LEU A 121 -11.01 -27.67 32.19
CA LEU A 121 -10.15 -27.77 31.02
C LEU A 121 -9.31 -26.48 30.96
N TYR A 122 -8.00 -26.59 30.76
CA TYR A 122 -6.97 -25.52 30.85
C TYR A 122 -6.29 -25.34 32.22
N ALA A 123 -5.67 -26.41 32.72
CA ALA A 123 -4.54 -26.30 33.63
C ALA A 123 -3.22 -26.51 32.85
N SER A 124 -2.22 -25.67 33.14
CA SER A 124 -0.81 -25.70 32.70
C SER A 124 -0.46 -25.18 31.29
N LEU A 125 -0.35 -23.86 31.15
CA LEU A 125 0.45 -23.20 30.10
C LEU A 125 1.28 -22.06 30.72
N PRO A 126 2.54 -21.82 30.28
CA PRO A 126 3.43 -20.80 30.87
C PRO A 126 2.92 -19.38 30.59
N VAL A 127 2.94 -18.54 31.62
CA VAL A 127 2.30 -17.21 31.68
C VAL A 127 3.01 -16.21 30.75
N PRO A 128 2.32 -15.56 29.79
CA PRO A 128 2.83 -14.42 29.03
C PRO A 128 3.20 -13.26 29.97
N ILE A 129 3.91 -12.22 29.52
CA ILE A 129 3.99 -10.96 30.28
C ILE A 129 2.57 -10.38 30.32
N THR A 130 1.82 -10.78 31.34
CA THR A 130 0.48 -10.31 31.63
C THR A 130 0.62 -8.99 32.35
N VAL A 131 0.14 -7.92 31.70
CA VAL A 131 -0.04 -6.65 32.38
C VAL A 131 -1.13 -6.88 33.43
N ARG A 132 -0.85 -6.53 34.69
CA ARG A 132 -1.81 -6.74 35.78
C ARG A 132 -3.05 -5.89 35.55
N LEU A 133 -4.22 -6.37 35.97
CA LEU A 133 -5.42 -5.56 35.99
C LEU A 133 -5.13 -4.24 36.73
N GLY A 134 -5.46 -3.13 36.09
CA GLY A 134 -5.22 -1.79 36.60
C GLY A 134 -3.83 -1.21 36.33
N GLN A 135 -2.86 -1.99 35.84
CA GLN A 135 -1.54 -1.49 35.49
C GLN A 135 -1.64 -0.52 34.30
N ARG A 136 -0.91 0.58 34.44
CA ARG A 136 -0.84 1.64 33.43
C ARG A 136 0.41 1.49 32.57
N ILE A 137 0.28 1.78 31.30
CA ILE A 137 1.40 1.83 30.36
C ILE A 137 1.37 3.11 29.54
N TYR A 138 2.55 3.48 29.07
CA TYR A 138 2.76 4.62 28.19
C TYR A 138 2.80 4.14 26.74
N ASP A 139 1.95 4.70 25.90
CA ASP A 139 1.92 4.43 24.46
C ASP A 139 1.93 5.76 23.70
N LYS A 140 2.99 6.01 22.94
CA LYS A 140 3.20 7.27 22.23
C LYS A 140 2.05 7.67 21.30
N ARG A 141 1.22 6.73 20.83
CA ARG A 141 0.20 6.97 19.80
C ARG A 141 -1.14 6.28 20.05
N CYS A 142 -1.39 5.79 21.27
CA CYS A 142 -2.57 4.96 21.60
C CYS A 142 -2.77 3.76 20.63
N ILE A 143 -1.69 3.23 20.03
CA ILE A 143 -1.74 2.15 19.03
C ILE A 143 -2.32 0.87 19.61
N ILE A 144 -2.11 0.62 20.91
CA ILE A 144 -2.57 -0.61 21.56
C ILE A 144 -3.94 -0.48 22.23
N SER A 145 -4.64 0.65 22.08
CA SER A 145 -5.98 0.81 22.63
C SER A 145 -6.94 -0.20 22.02
N GLY A 146 -7.71 -0.89 22.86
CA GLY A 146 -8.57 -2.00 22.48
C GLY A 146 -7.84 -3.34 22.27
N GLN A 147 -6.50 -3.38 22.30
CA GLN A 147 -5.76 -4.64 22.24
C GLN A 147 -5.80 -5.36 23.59
N THR A 148 -5.71 -6.70 23.57
CA THR A 148 -5.75 -7.52 24.78
C THR A 148 -4.50 -7.35 25.63
N CYS A 149 -4.63 -7.00 26.92
CA CYS A 149 -3.50 -6.90 27.87
C CYS A 149 -3.38 -8.11 28.80
N GLY A 150 -4.35 -9.04 28.73
CA GLY A 150 -4.30 -10.38 29.31
C GLY A 150 -5.61 -11.14 29.06
N ILE A 151 -5.84 -12.23 29.80
CA ILE A 151 -7.09 -12.99 29.70
C ILE A 151 -8.23 -12.09 30.17
N ASN A 152 -9.28 -11.93 29.36
CA ASN A 152 -10.44 -11.13 29.69
C ASN A 152 -10.13 -9.64 29.96
N MET A 153 -9.01 -9.14 29.43
CA MET A 153 -8.52 -7.78 29.69
C MET A 153 -8.06 -7.08 28.41
N VAL A 154 -8.34 -5.77 28.30
CA VAL A 154 -7.96 -4.91 27.17
C VAL A 154 -7.33 -3.60 27.66
N PHE A 155 -6.50 -2.98 26.82
CA PHE A 155 -6.00 -1.63 27.09
C PHE A 155 -7.06 -0.58 26.79
N GLU A 156 -7.35 0.23 27.80
CA GLU A 156 -8.25 1.38 27.72
C GLU A 156 -7.45 2.68 27.91
N ALA A 157 -7.64 3.65 27.02
CA ALA A 157 -7.00 4.96 27.13
C ALA A 157 -7.64 5.77 28.28
N ILE A 158 -6.87 6.03 29.34
CA ILE A 158 -7.31 6.86 30.47
C ILE A 158 -7.05 8.34 30.19
N ASN A 159 -5.90 8.63 29.58
CA ASN A 159 -5.47 9.98 29.28
C ASN A 159 -4.84 10.00 27.89
N ASN A 160 -5.35 10.87 27.03
CA ASN A 160 -4.85 11.07 25.69
C ASN A 160 -4.38 12.51 25.56
N VAL A 161 -3.07 12.72 25.66
CA VAL A 161 -2.46 14.01 25.34
C VAL A 161 -2.28 14.05 23.84
N LYS A 162 -3.14 14.80 23.14
CA LYS A 162 -3.10 14.93 21.67
C LYS A 162 -1.66 15.13 21.19
N ASN A 163 -1.21 14.23 20.31
CA ASN A 163 0.12 14.21 19.66
C ASN A 163 1.34 13.94 20.56
N ALA A 164 1.19 13.67 21.85
CA ALA A 164 2.32 13.38 22.73
C ALA A 164 2.35 11.90 23.12
N TYR A 165 1.34 11.46 23.87
CA TYR A 165 1.24 10.11 24.40
C TYR A 165 -0.13 9.79 24.96
N CYS A 166 -0.35 8.49 25.12
CA CYS A 166 -1.50 7.87 25.73
C CYS A 166 -1.06 7.17 27.01
N ILE A 167 -1.74 7.43 28.12
CA ILE A 167 -1.68 6.56 29.29
C ILE A 167 -2.84 5.59 29.17
N GLN A 168 -2.53 4.30 29.05
CA GLN A 168 -3.53 3.24 28.94
C GLN A 168 -3.53 2.37 30.19
N LYS A 169 -4.71 1.97 30.65
CA LYS A 169 -4.92 1.01 31.76
C LYS A 169 -5.27 -0.33 31.16
N CYS A 170 -4.73 -1.40 31.72
CA CYS A 170 -5.31 -2.71 31.50
C CYS A 170 -6.60 -2.83 32.32
N VAL A 171 -7.75 -3.01 31.67
CA VAL A 171 -9.08 -3.15 32.29
C VAL A 171 -9.74 -4.44 31.83
N CYS A 172 -10.78 -4.91 32.54
CA CYS A 172 -11.56 -6.03 32.04
C CYS A 172 -12.19 -5.69 30.69
N ASP A 173 -12.17 -6.66 29.77
CA ASP A 173 -12.92 -6.53 28.52
C ASP A 173 -14.42 -6.47 28.79
N HIS A 174 -15.20 -6.03 27.80
CA HIS A 174 -16.63 -5.81 28.00
C HIS A 174 -17.40 -7.10 28.39
N TYR A 175 -16.84 -8.26 28.05
CA TYR A 175 -17.39 -9.59 28.34
C TYR A 175 -17.06 -10.07 29.75
N SER A 176 -16.37 -9.26 30.55
CA SER A 176 -15.82 -9.66 31.83
C SER A 176 -16.10 -8.61 32.89
N LYS A 177 -16.08 -9.02 34.15
CA LYS A 177 -16.22 -8.15 35.32
C LYS A 177 -15.06 -8.39 36.26
N GLU A 178 -14.58 -7.33 36.87
CA GLU A 178 -13.55 -7.41 37.90
C GLU A 178 -14.17 -8.02 39.17
N LYS A 179 -13.60 -9.13 39.63
CA LYS A 179 -13.94 -9.76 40.91
C LYS A 179 -12.65 -10.25 41.55
N ASN A 180 -12.37 -9.78 42.77
CA ASN A 180 -11.17 -10.10 43.53
C ASN A 180 -9.85 -9.78 42.78
N GLY A 181 -9.82 -8.68 42.01
CA GLY A 181 -8.64 -8.26 41.24
C GLY A 181 -8.40 -9.07 39.96
N GLU A 182 -9.32 -9.94 39.56
CA GLU A 182 -9.27 -10.71 38.32
C GLU A 182 -10.47 -10.41 37.42
N CYS A 183 -10.27 -10.48 36.10
CA CYS A 183 -11.35 -10.33 35.14
C CYS A 183 -12.02 -11.67 34.89
N ILE A 184 -13.18 -11.86 35.51
CA ILE A 184 -14.01 -13.04 35.36
C ILE A 184 -15.01 -12.78 34.24
N ALA A 185 -15.03 -13.66 33.23
CA ALA A 185 -16.04 -13.59 32.18
C ALA A 185 -17.44 -13.53 32.81
N LYS A 186 -18.26 -12.56 32.38
CA LYS A 186 -19.67 -12.47 32.74
C LYS A 186 -20.31 -13.80 32.33
N ARG A 187 -20.64 -14.64 33.30
CA ARG A 187 -21.37 -15.89 33.06
C ARG A 187 -22.72 -15.50 32.43
N ASN A 188 -23.08 -16.19 31.36
CA ASN A 188 -24.44 -16.28 30.82
C ASN A 188 -25.00 -15.20 29.89
N SER A 189 -24.21 -14.34 29.23
CA SER A 189 -24.81 -13.70 28.05
C SER A 189 -24.88 -14.68 26.89
N GLU A 190 -26.11 -14.90 26.43
CA GLU A 190 -26.43 -15.52 25.15
C GLU A 190 -25.50 -14.99 24.05
N CYS A 191 -25.21 -13.68 24.08
CA CYS A 191 -24.29 -13.01 23.16
C CYS A 191 -22.83 -13.49 23.27
N ALA A 192 -22.26 -13.64 24.47
CA ALA A 192 -20.89 -14.14 24.64
C ALA A 192 -20.80 -15.63 24.26
N LYS A 193 -21.83 -16.42 24.57
CA LYS A 193 -21.95 -17.81 24.12
C LYS A 193 -22.03 -17.86 22.59
N ASN A 194 -22.86 -17.03 21.96
CA ASN A 194 -23.02 -16.96 20.50
C ASN A 194 -21.77 -16.43 19.81
N LEU A 195 -21.08 -15.44 20.36
CA LEU A 195 -19.82 -14.94 19.82
C LEU A 195 -18.70 -15.96 19.95
N ARG A 196 -18.56 -16.62 21.12
CA ARG A 196 -17.60 -17.72 21.29
C ARG A 196 -17.92 -18.89 20.36
N LYS A 197 -19.20 -19.23 20.20
CA LYS A 197 -19.69 -20.26 19.26
C LYS A 197 -19.39 -19.86 17.81
N ALA A 198 -19.62 -18.61 17.42
CA ALA A 198 -19.32 -18.09 16.09
C ALA A 198 -17.81 -18.06 15.81
N LEU A 199 -16.99 -17.60 16.76
CA LEU A 199 -15.52 -17.62 16.65
C LEU A 199 -14.97 -19.05 16.63
N LYS A 200 -15.53 -19.97 17.43
CA LYS A 200 -15.17 -21.38 17.43
C LYS A 200 -15.56 -22.05 16.11
N MET A 201 -16.78 -21.83 15.60
CA MET A 201 -17.22 -22.31 14.30
C MET A 201 -16.38 -21.74 13.16
N ARG A 202 -15.97 -20.47 13.24
CA ARG A 202 -15.09 -19.84 12.25
C ARG A 202 -13.70 -20.49 12.24
N LYS A 203 -13.08 -20.67 13.41
CA LYS A 203 -11.79 -21.37 13.54
C LYS A 203 -11.88 -22.84 13.11
N GLU A 204 -12.96 -23.54 13.46
CA GLU A 204 -13.20 -24.91 13.01
C GLU A 204 -13.39 -24.99 11.50
N LYS A 205 -14.09 -24.02 10.88
CA LYS A 205 -14.28 -23.95 9.43
C LYS A 205 -12.95 -23.66 8.70
N GLU A 206 -12.16 -22.72 9.20
CA GLU A 206 -10.84 -22.37 8.67
C GLU A 206 -9.88 -23.57 8.76
N ILE A 207 -9.80 -24.23 9.92
CA ILE A 207 -8.96 -25.44 10.10
C ILE A 207 -9.49 -26.61 9.26
N ARG A 208 -10.81 -26.73 9.10
CA ARG A 208 -11.42 -27.81 8.29
C ARG A 208 -10.97 -27.72 6.84
N CYS A 209 -11.00 -26.54 6.21
CA CYS A 209 -10.59 -26.44 4.81
C CYS A 209 -9.12 -26.84 4.61
N ILE A 210 -8.25 -26.50 5.57
CA ILE A 210 -6.82 -26.84 5.51
C ILE A 210 -6.66 -28.35 5.66
N ARG A 211 -7.36 -28.98 6.60
CA ARG A 211 -7.36 -30.43 6.80
C ARG A 211 -7.90 -31.20 5.59
N THR A 212 -8.98 -30.72 4.98
CA THR A 212 -9.60 -31.35 3.81
C THR A 212 -8.91 -30.99 2.50
N ARG A 213 -7.94 -30.05 2.51
CA ARG A 213 -7.31 -29.47 1.31
C ARG A 213 -8.35 -28.93 0.32
N THR A 214 -9.34 -28.22 0.85
CA THR A 214 -10.43 -27.63 0.07
C THR A 214 -10.56 -26.12 0.32
N CYS A 215 -9.51 -25.46 0.79
CA CYS A 215 -9.53 -24.00 0.91
C CYS A 215 -9.60 -23.37 -0.48
N LYS A 216 -10.19 -22.17 -0.54
CA LYS A 216 -10.26 -21.40 -1.79
C LYS A 216 -8.92 -20.71 -2.03
N LEU A 217 -8.57 -20.55 -3.31
CA LEU A 217 -7.45 -19.71 -3.69
C LEU A 217 -7.64 -18.29 -3.16
N ASN A 218 -6.58 -17.68 -2.66
CA ASN A 218 -6.55 -16.36 -2.02
C ASN A 218 -7.30 -16.24 -0.68
N GLU A 219 -7.80 -17.35 -0.10
CA GLU A 219 -8.40 -17.35 1.24
C GLU A 219 -7.34 -17.02 2.31
N ILE A 220 -7.70 -16.12 3.25
CA ILE A 220 -6.80 -15.60 4.29
C ILE A 220 -7.04 -16.34 5.61
N PHE A 221 -5.94 -16.71 6.27
CA PHE A 221 -5.92 -17.44 7.54
C PHE A 221 -5.10 -16.70 8.57
N TYR A 222 -5.45 -16.87 9.84
CA TYR A 222 -4.70 -16.33 10.97
C TYR A 222 -4.20 -17.46 11.83
N GLU A 223 -2.89 -17.54 12.00
CA GLU A 223 -2.27 -18.61 12.78
C GLU A 223 -1.27 -18.05 13.79
N ILE A 224 -1.21 -18.69 14.95
CA ILE A 224 -0.20 -18.44 15.96
C ILE A 224 0.97 -19.39 15.66
N GLN A 225 2.21 -18.90 15.75
CA GLN A 225 3.47 -19.60 15.46
C GLN A 225 3.75 -19.94 13.99
N CYS A 226 2.82 -19.70 13.06
CA CYS A 226 3.06 -19.86 11.61
C CYS A 226 3.48 -21.29 11.23
N ILE A 227 3.01 -22.29 11.98
CA ILE A 227 3.38 -23.71 11.83
C ILE A 227 2.81 -24.26 10.51
N LEU A 228 1.73 -23.65 10.00
CA LEU A 228 1.09 -24.02 8.74
C LEU A 228 1.74 -23.37 7.52
N GLN A 229 2.86 -22.64 7.67
CA GLN A 229 3.62 -22.17 6.52
C GLN A 229 3.95 -23.36 5.59
N GLU A 230 3.72 -23.18 4.28
CA GLU A 230 3.94 -24.18 3.24
C GLU A 230 3.01 -25.42 3.29
N TYR A 231 2.06 -25.49 4.23
CA TYR A 231 1.04 -26.56 4.21
C TYR A 231 0.17 -26.46 2.96
N SER A 232 -0.18 -27.61 2.38
CA SER A 232 -1.14 -27.67 1.28
C SER A 232 -2.53 -27.27 1.76
N CYS A 233 -3.10 -26.23 1.16
CA CYS A 233 -4.48 -25.78 1.40
C CYS A 233 -5.46 -26.21 0.29
N GLY A 234 -4.94 -26.82 -0.78
CA GLY A 234 -5.73 -27.44 -1.84
C GLY A 234 -4.86 -27.96 -2.99
N PRO A 235 -5.47 -28.48 -4.08
CA PRO A 235 -4.74 -28.97 -5.24
C PRO A 235 -3.85 -27.86 -5.82
N ASN A 236 -2.55 -28.12 -5.87
CA ASN A 236 -1.53 -27.18 -6.35
C ASN A 236 -1.53 -25.82 -5.62
N MET A 237 -1.98 -25.81 -4.37
CA MET A 237 -2.00 -24.64 -3.50
C MET A 237 -1.29 -24.91 -2.17
N GLN A 238 -0.64 -23.88 -1.64
CA GLN A 238 0.01 -23.87 -0.33
C GLN A 238 -0.29 -22.58 0.44
N LEU A 239 -0.22 -22.66 1.76
CA LEU A 239 -0.29 -21.50 2.63
C LEU A 239 1.04 -20.74 2.60
N VAL A 240 0.96 -19.44 2.32
CA VAL A 240 2.11 -18.52 2.29
C VAL A 240 1.89 -17.42 3.32
N VAL A 241 2.90 -17.10 4.11
CA VAL A 241 2.85 -16.00 5.08
C VAL A 241 2.91 -14.67 4.33
N ILE A 242 1.84 -13.86 4.40
CA ILE A 242 1.76 -12.54 3.77
C ILE A 242 2.05 -11.39 4.76
N ASP A 243 1.83 -11.63 6.05
CA ASP A 243 2.17 -10.69 7.13
C ASP A 243 2.55 -11.49 8.39
N LYS A 244 3.53 -11.00 9.13
CA LYS A 244 4.03 -11.63 10.35
C LYS A 244 4.21 -10.56 11.41
N ARG A 245 3.41 -10.64 12.47
CA ARG A 245 3.45 -9.70 13.60
C ARG A 245 3.90 -10.42 14.87
N PRO A 246 4.65 -9.76 15.77
CA PRO A 246 4.85 -10.29 17.09
C PRO A 246 3.49 -10.48 17.78
N SER A 247 3.28 -11.65 18.38
CA SER A 247 2.15 -11.86 19.29
C SER A 247 2.51 -11.28 20.65
N ASN A 248 1.51 -10.99 21.49
CA ASN A 248 1.72 -10.51 22.86
C ASN A 248 2.53 -11.50 23.73
N ASN A 249 2.66 -12.75 23.29
CA ASN A 249 3.56 -13.72 23.90
C ASN A 249 4.93 -13.53 23.25
N VAL A 250 5.94 -13.14 24.03
CA VAL A 250 7.28 -12.70 23.59
C VAL A 250 7.98 -13.67 22.61
N ASN A 251 7.56 -14.94 22.56
CA ASN A 251 8.13 -15.97 21.68
C ASN A 251 7.15 -16.53 20.64
N ARG A 252 6.04 -15.84 20.37
CA ARG A 252 5.06 -16.28 19.36
C ARG A 252 4.86 -15.21 18.31
N TRP A 253 4.66 -15.66 17.09
CA TRP A 253 4.33 -14.82 15.95
C TRP A 253 2.85 -15.03 15.61
N LYS A 254 2.13 -13.97 15.28
CA LYS A 254 0.84 -14.06 14.58
C LYS A 254 1.14 -13.92 13.10
N CYS A 255 0.88 -14.96 12.33
CA CYS A 255 0.97 -14.91 10.88
C CYS A 255 -0.42 -14.70 10.28
N VAL A 256 -0.48 -13.79 9.32
CA VAL A 256 -1.55 -13.75 8.33
C VAL A 256 -1.02 -14.55 7.15
N MET A 257 -1.71 -15.64 6.83
CA MET A 257 -1.35 -16.53 5.72
C MET A 257 -2.42 -16.44 4.63
N GLN A 258 -2.03 -16.74 3.40
CA GLN A 258 -2.93 -16.79 2.27
C GLN A 258 -2.72 -18.10 1.49
N CYS A 259 -3.80 -18.77 1.10
CA CYS A 259 -3.72 -19.92 0.20
C CYS A 259 -3.36 -19.44 -1.21
N GLN A 260 -2.21 -19.84 -1.74
CA GLN A 260 -1.67 -19.40 -3.03
C GLN A 260 -1.21 -20.60 -3.86
N CYS A 261 -1.08 -20.45 -5.18
CA CYS A 261 -0.53 -21.51 -6.02
C CYS A 261 0.90 -21.90 -5.60
N VAL A 262 1.16 -23.20 -5.55
CA VAL A 262 2.51 -23.74 -5.33
C VAL A 262 3.41 -23.36 -6.50
N TYR A 263 4.71 -23.42 -6.27
CA TYR A 263 5.69 -23.17 -7.31
C TYR A 263 5.49 -24.11 -8.53
N GLY A 264 5.55 -23.56 -9.74
CA GLY A 264 5.24 -24.27 -10.99
C GLY A 264 3.77 -24.16 -11.44
N TYR A 265 2.91 -23.49 -10.66
CA TYR A 265 1.50 -23.28 -10.98
C TYR A 265 1.15 -21.79 -10.96
N ILE A 266 0.16 -21.42 -11.76
CA ILE A 266 -0.38 -20.06 -11.86
C ILE A 266 -1.88 -20.03 -11.64
N GLU A 267 -2.36 -18.93 -11.08
CA GLU A 267 -3.78 -18.66 -10.93
C GLU A 267 -4.42 -18.40 -12.29
N THR A 268 -5.36 -19.26 -12.68
CA THR A 268 -6.20 -19.13 -13.88
C THR A 268 -7.62 -19.51 -13.51
N SER A 269 -8.56 -18.57 -13.70
CA SER A 269 -9.98 -18.79 -13.37
C SER A 269 -10.21 -19.29 -11.92
N ASN A 270 -9.55 -18.67 -10.93
CA ASN A 270 -9.59 -19.04 -9.51
C ASN A 270 -9.10 -20.48 -9.20
N ARG A 271 -8.30 -21.07 -10.09
CA ARG A 271 -7.66 -22.39 -9.91
C ARG A 271 -6.17 -22.30 -10.19
N CYS A 272 -5.39 -23.21 -9.62
CA CYS A 272 -3.96 -23.31 -9.89
C CYS A 272 -3.69 -24.32 -11.00
N SER A 273 -3.32 -23.81 -12.16
CA SER A 273 -2.96 -24.60 -13.34
C SER A 273 -1.45 -24.68 -13.47
N GLU A 274 -0.94 -25.85 -13.82
CA GLU A 274 0.51 -26.04 -14.03
C GLU A 274 0.96 -25.13 -15.17
N ILE A 275 2.16 -24.56 -15.04
CA ILE A 275 2.82 -23.84 -16.11
C ILE A 275 3.34 -24.89 -17.11
N ILE A 276 2.42 -25.59 -17.79
CA ILE A 276 2.74 -26.57 -18.82
C ILE A 276 3.16 -25.77 -20.04
N LYS A 277 4.45 -25.59 -20.23
CA LYS A 277 4.98 -25.26 -21.55
C LYS A 277 6.09 -26.21 -21.91
N GLY A 278 5.89 -26.87 -23.04
CA GLY A 278 6.95 -27.62 -23.68
C GLY A 278 8.16 -26.68 -23.87
N VAL A 279 9.37 -27.25 -23.76
CA VAL A 279 10.64 -26.53 -23.97
C VAL A 279 10.60 -25.69 -25.27
N LYS A 280 9.90 -26.18 -26.29
CA LYS A 280 9.72 -25.52 -27.59
C LYS A 280 8.91 -24.20 -27.51
N GLU A 281 7.85 -24.15 -26.71
CA GLU A 281 7.05 -22.93 -26.52
C GLU A 281 7.81 -21.89 -25.70
N ARG A 282 8.53 -22.34 -24.66
CA ARG A 282 9.42 -21.49 -23.88
C ARG A 282 10.48 -20.83 -24.75
N MET A 283 11.07 -21.57 -25.70
CA MET A 283 12.06 -21.02 -26.65
C MET A 283 11.46 -19.97 -27.60
N ASN A 284 10.22 -20.12 -28.04
CA ASN A 284 9.57 -19.12 -28.89
C ASN A 284 9.33 -17.81 -28.13
N CYS A 285 8.85 -17.91 -26.90
CA CYS A 285 8.62 -16.75 -26.04
C CYS A 285 9.94 -16.02 -25.73
N MET A 286 11.02 -16.75 -25.41
CA MET A 286 12.36 -16.16 -25.20
C MET A 286 12.94 -15.47 -26.45
N ARG A 287 12.42 -15.74 -27.65
CA ARG A 287 12.79 -15.05 -28.91
C ARG A 287 11.92 -13.82 -29.20
N GLY A 288 11.17 -13.32 -28.21
CA GLY A 288 10.29 -12.15 -28.35
C GLY A 288 8.99 -12.46 -29.09
N ARG A 289 8.53 -13.72 -29.07
CA ARG A 289 7.25 -14.15 -29.68
C ARG A 289 6.25 -14.63 -28.64
N CYS A 290 6.30 -14.07 -27.44
CA CYS A 290 5.31 -14.37 -26.42
C CYS A 290 3.96 -13.75 -26.78
N MET A 291 2.88 -14.43 -26.41
CA MET A 291 1.55 -13.84 -26.38
C MET A 291 1.43 -12.87 -25.18
N LEU A 292 0.50 -11.93 -25.28
CA LEU A 292 0.19 -11.06 -24.15
C LEU A 292 -0.33 -11.91 -22.97
N ASN A 293 0.06 -11.54 -21.76
CA ASN A 293 -0.22 -12.25 -20.51
C ASN A 293 0.40 -13.65 -20.40
N GLU A 294 1.27 -14.03 -21.33
CA GLU A 294 1.96 -15.30 -21.33
C GLU A 294 2.93 -15.42 -20.14
N VAL A 295 2.76 -16.45 -19.30
CA VAL A 295 3.61 -16.71 -18.13
C VAL A 295 4.72 -17.70 -18.46
N VAL A 296 5.93 -17.41 -17.98
CA VAL A 296 7.14 -18.23 -18.17
C VAL A 296 7.87 -18.36 -16.85
N GLN A 297 8.37 -19.57 -16.58
CA GLN A 297 9.34 -19.82 -15.51
C GLN A 297 10.74 -19.48 -16.02
N ASP A 298 11.48 -18.70 -15.25
CA ASP A 298 12.77 -18.14 -15.58
C ASP A 298 13.78 -18.46 -14.46
N ASN A 299 14.62 -19.46 -14.72
CA ASN A 299 15.64 -19.87 -13.77
C ASN A 299 16.82 -18.89 -13.88
N GLY A 300 17.12 -18.17 -12.79
CA GLY A 300 18.09 -17.08 -12.80
C GLY A 300 17.51 -15.68 -13.03
N CYS A 301 16.19 -15.55 -13.27
CA CYS A 301 15.50 -14.27 -13.37
C CYS A 301 16.02 -13.31 -14.45
N SER A 302 16.67 -13.85 -15.49
CA SER A 302 17.32 -13.07 -16.56
C SER A 302 16.35 -12.43 -17.56
N LEU A 303 15.10 -12.90 -17.61
CA LEU A 303 14.05 -12.37 -18.47
C LEU A 303 13.37 -11.13 -17.86
N LYS A 304 13.55 -10.83 -16.58
CA LYS A 304 12.92 -9.66 -15.95
C LYS A 304 13.26 -8.38 -16.74
N ASP A 305 12.23 -7.60 -17.06
CA ASP A 305 12.30 -6.36 -17.84
C ASP A 305 12.78 -6.51 -19.30
N GLN A 306 13.04 -7.73 -19.77
CA GLN A 306 13.33 -8.01 -21.18
C GLN A 306 12.08 -7.95 -22.04
N PHE A 307 12.25 -7.58 -23.31
CA PHE A 307 11.14 -7.58 -24.26
C PHE A 307 10.69 -9.00 -24.59
N CYS A 308 9.39 -9.24 -24.47
CA CYS A 308 8.75 -10.53 -24.74
C CYS A 308 7.92 -10.49 -26.04
N GLY A 309 7.72 -9.30 -26.61
CA GLY A 309 7.11 -9.06 -27.90
C GLY A 309 7.01 -7.56 -28.21
N ARG A 310 6.31 -7.21 -29.29
CA ARG A 310 6.12 -5.81 -29.69
C ARG A 310 5.36 -5.05 -28.60
N ASN A 311 5.98 -4.01 -28.04
CA ASN A 311 5.43 -3.19 -26.95
C ASN A 311 5.13 -3.98 -25.66
N MET A 312 5.80 -5.12 -25.46
CA MET A 312 5.58 -5.99 -24.31
C MET A 312 6.91 -6.31 -23.62
N LYS A 313 6.90 -6.33 -22.28
CA LYS A 313 8.05 -6.73 -21.44
C LYS A 313 7.66 -7.76 -20.41
N PHE A 314 8.62 -8.58 -20.01
CA PHE A 314 8.44 -9.51 -18.90
C PHE A 314 8.41 -8.76 -17.57
N THR A 315 7.30 -8.89 -16.85
CA THR A 315 7.13 -8.40 -15.49
C THR A 315 7.28 -9.56 -14.50
N LEU A 316 8.03 -9.37 -13.42
CA LEU A 316 8.17 -10.39 -12.36
C LEU A 316 6.84 -10.58 -11.60
N ILE A 317 6.30 -11.80 -11.58
CA ILE A 317 5.14 -12.17 -10.75
C ILE A 317 5.60 -12.68 -9.38
N LYS A 318 6.51 -13.67 -9.38
CA LYS A 318 6.93 -14.40 -8.17
C LYS A 318 8.40 -14.73 -8.26
N GLN A 319 9.12 -14.56 -7.17
CA GLN A 319 10.49 -15.02 -7.02
C GLN A 319 10.55 -16.04 -5.90
N SER A 320 11.33 -17.10 -6.11
CA SER A 320 11.51 -18.18 -5.14
C SER A 320 12.98 -18.60 -5.12
N MET A 321 13.43 -19.09 -3.96
CA MET A 321 14.73 -19.74 -3.81
C MET A 321 14.50 -21.21 -3.44
N LYS A 322 15.03 -22.14 -4.22
CA LYS A 322 15.01 -23.58 -3.92
C LYS A 322 16.41 -24.13 -4.13
N ASN A 323 17.01 -24.73 -3.10
CA ASN A 323 18.36 -25.31 -3.14
C ASN A 323 19.43 -24.33 -3.67
N ASN A 324 19.45 -23.08 -3.18
CA ASN A 324 20.32 -21.99 -3.66
C ASN A 324 20.14 -21.56 -5.12
N HIS A 325 19.17 -22.12 -5.85
CA HIS A 325 18.80 -21.63 -7.18
C HIS A 325 17.64 -20.64 -7.06
N ILE A 326 17.85 -19.45 -7.65
CA ILE A 326 16.79 -18.45 -7.79
C ILE A 326 15.96 -18.81 -9.01
N SER A 327 14.65 -18.86 -8.84
CA SER A 327 13.72 -19.00 -9.94
C SER A 327 12.62 -17.97 -9.86
N CYS A 328 12.39 -17.31 -10.99
CA CYS A 328 11.36 -16.32 -11.18
C CYS A 328 10.23 -16.89 -12.04
N ILE A 329 9.02 -16.43 -11.78
CA ILE A 329 7.89 -16.56 -12.68
C ILE A 329 7.66 -15.15 -13.24
N VAL A 330 7.83 -15.00 -14.55
CA VAL A 330 7.65 -13.74 -15.26
C VAL A 330 6.42 -13.82 -16.17
N GLN A 331 5.74 -12.70 -16.39
CA GLN A 331 4.61 -12.60 -17.31
C GLN A 331 4.87 -11.54 -18.36
N CYS A 332 4.64 -11.88 -19.62
CA CYS A 332 4.68 -10.93 -20.71
C CYS A 332 3.51 -9.95 -20.59
N LYS A 333 3.77 -8.70 -20.27
CA LYS A 333 2.77 -7.63 -20.12
C LYS A 333 3.10 -6.47 -21.05
N CYS A 334 2.16 -5.56 -21.26
CA CYS A 334 2.46 -4.32 -21.97
C CYS A 334 3.61 -3.56 -21.29
N ALA A 335 4.53 -3.07 -22.11
CA ALA A 335 5.60 -2.19 -21.68
C ALA A 335 5.00 -0.86 -21.19
N GLU A 336 5.79 -0.12 -20.43
CA GLU A 336 5.38 1.18 -19.91
C GLU A 336 4.99 2.14 -21.05
N GLY A 337 3.84 2.80 -20.92
CA GLY A 337 3.23 3.64 -21.97
C GLY A 337 2.32 2.91 -22.96
N PHE A 338 2.10 1.60 -22.78
CA PHE A 338 1.19 0.80 -23.58
C PHE A 338 0.12 0.14 -22.71
N GLU A 339 -1.07 -0.03 -23.26
CA GLU A 339 -2.19 -0.69 -22.61
C GLU A 339 -2.70 -1.86 -23.46
N GLU A 340 -3.29 -2.84 -22.79
CA GLU A 340 -3.89 -4.01 -23.44
C GLU A 340 -5.24 -3.62 -24.05
N GLU A 341 -5.33 -3.70 -25.38
CA GLU A 341 -6.55 -3.47 -26.14
C GLU A 341 -6.71 -4.63 -27.13
N ASN A 342 -7.80 -5.40 -26.99
CA ASN A 342 -8.10 -6.56 -27.84
C ASN A 342 -6.93 -7.58 -27.94
N GLY A 343 -6.26 -7.87 -26.83
CA GLY A 343 -5.13 -8.81 -26.76
C GLY A 343 -3.83 -8.27 -27.37
N GLN A 344 -3.73 -6.97 -27.65
CA GLN A 344 -2.52 -6.32 -28.17
C GLN A 344 -2.12 -5.14 -27.30
N CYS A 345 -0.81 -4.87 -27.19
CA CYS A 345 -0.31 -3.70 -26.49
C CYS A 345 -0.22 -2.51 -27.44
N ARG A 346 -1.13 -1.56 -27.27
CA ARG A 346 -1.21 -0.34 -28.07
C ARG A 346 -0.74 0.84 -27.25
N LYS A 347 -0.02 1.75 -27.92
CA LYS A 347 0.35 3.02 -27.30
C LYS A 347 -0.96 3.73 -27.03
N HIS A 348 -1.18 4.06 -25.77
CA HIS A 348 -2.36 4.82 -25.40
C HIS A 348 -2.34 6.11 -26.23
N LYS A 349 -3.25 6.25 -27.21
CA LYS A 349 -3.49 7.54 -27.85
C LYS A 349 -4.10 8.39 -26.76
N ASN A 350 -3.28 9.14 -25.99
CA ASN A 350 -3.65 9.98 -24.84
C ASN A 350 -5.18 10.05 -24.60
N SER A 351 -5.78 8.97 -24.07
CA SER A 351 -7.25 8.83 -24.10
C SER A 351 -7.92 9.79 -23.14
N CYS A 352 -7.11 10.43 -22.29
CA CYS A 352 -7.52 11.53 -21.46
C CYS A 352 -8.07 12.73 -22.24
N LEU A 353 -7.71 12.91 -23.52
CA LEU A 353 -8.20 14.05 -24.31
C LEU A 353 -9.69 13.92 -24.63
N GLU A 354 -10.20 12.70 -24.86
CA GLU A 354 -11.60 12.50 -25.26
C GLU A 354 -12.53 12.26 -24.05
N ASN A 355 -12.08 11.54 -23.01
CA ASN A 355 -12.94 11.12 -21.89
C ASN A 355 -12.51 11.65 -20.51
N GLY A 356 -11.44 12.45 -20.44
CA GLY A 356 -10.81 12.86 -19.19
C GLY A 356 -9.95 11.75 -18.55
N CYS A 357 -8.87 12.14 -17.90
CA CYS A 357 -8.05 11.30 -17.03
C CYS A 357 -8.73 11.07 -15.66
N LYS A 358 -8.37 9.95 -15.01
CA LYS A 358 -8.59 9.79 -13.57
C LYS A 358 -7.55 10.60 -12.79
N ALA A 359 -7.95 11.18 -11.66
CA ALA A 359 -7.01 11.75 -10.70
C ALA A 359 -5.99 10.68 -10.28
N GLY A 360 -4.72 11.06 -10.16
CA GLY A 360 -3.63 10.14 -9.86
C GLY A 360 -2.90 9.59 -11.08
N MET A 361 -3.53 9.61 -12.26
CA MET A 361 -2.94 9.06 -13.49
C MET A 361 -1.74 9.90 -13.94
N THR A 362 -0.62 9.23 -14.24
CA THR A 362 0.59 9.85 -14.79
C THR A 362 0.69 9.62 -16.29
N ILE A 363 1.06 10.66 -17.03
CA ILE A 363 1.29 10.62 -18.47
C ILE A 363 2.70 11.11 -18.81
N HIS A 364 3.20 10.62 -19.94
CA HIS A 364 4.45 11.07 -20.53
C HIS A 364 4.16 12.04 -21.65
N ASP A 365 4.66 13.27 -21.51
CA ASP A 365 4.41 14.38 -22.43
C ASP A 365 5.73 14.94 -22.95
N GLU A 366 5.96 14.78 -24.25
CA GLU A 366 7.14 15.32 -24.94
C GLU A 366 6.93 16.82 -25.15
N GLY A 367 7.77 17.66 -24.55
CA GLY A 367 7.67 19.11 -24.55
C GLY A 367 6.87 19.69 -23.37
N CYS A 368 6.28 18.84 -22.52
CA CYS A 368 5.56 19.26 -21.31
C CYS A 368 4.36 20.20 -21.58
N HIS A 369 3.79 20.12 -22.78
CA HIS A 369 2.70 20.95 -23.29
C HIS A 369 1.40 20.89 -22.47
N LEU A 370 1.13 19.79 -21.77
CA LEU A 370 -0.10 19.61 -21.01
C LEU A 370 -0.06 20.23 -19.61
N THR A 371 1.07 20.78 -19.17
CA THR A 371 1.18 21.32 -17.80
C THR A 371 0.19 22.47 -17.59
N GLY A 372 -0.73 22.31 -16.64
CA GLY A 372 -1.82 23.27 -16.38
C GLY A 372 -3.09 23.04 -17.21
N GLU A 373 -3.05 22.19 -18.24
CA GLU A 373 -4.22 21.83 -19.03
C GLU A 373 -5.20 20.97 -18.22
N LYS A 374 -6.49 21.12 -18.55
CA LYS A 374 -7.54 20.32 -17.91
C LYS A 374 -7.39 18.87 -18.30
N CYS A 375 -7.27 18.01 -17.29
CA CYS A 375 -7.27 16.56 -17.46
C CYS A 375 -8.60 15.92 -17.03
N GLY A 376 -9.59 16.72 -16.59
CA GLY A 376 -10.96 16.28 -16.33
C GLY A 376 -11.71 17.28 -15.43
N ASN A 377 -12.88 16.89 -14.91
CA ASN A 377 -13.68 17.77 -14.06
C ASN A 377 -12.94 18.09 -12.75
N ASN A 378 -12.65 19.37 -12.52
CA ASN A 378 -11.89 19.88 -11.38
C ASN A 378 -10.49 19.26 -11.25
N MET A 379 -9.86 18.95 -12.40
CA MET A 379 -8.55 18.34 -12.46
C MET A 379 -7.65 19.00 -13.51
N VAL A 380 -6.37 19.14 -13.20
CA VAL A 380 -5.33 19.68 -14.09
C VAL A 380 -4.08 18.81 -14.06
N PHE A 381 -3.34 18.80 -15.17
CA PHE A 381 -2.02 18.16 -15.20
C PHE A 381 -1.00 18.99 -14.42
N THR A 382 -0.33 18.35 -13.47
CA THR A 382 0.77 18.92 -12.70
C THR A 382 2.05 18.17 -13.02
N MET A 383 3.18 18.86 -13.05
CA MET A 383 4.48 18.24 -13.32
C MET A 383 4.92 17.40 -12.11
N VAL A 384 5.18 16.10 -12.32
CA VAL A 384 5.72 15.19 -11.30
C VAL A 384 7.23 15.21 -11.35
N ASN A 385 7.78 15.09 -12.55
CA ASN A 385 9.22 15.06 -12.77
C ASN A 385 9.51 15.58 -14.19
N SER A 386 10.43 16.54 -14.30
CA SER A 386 11.02 16.93 -15.57
C SER A 386 12.40 16.31 -15.65
N GLY A 387 12.49 15.17 -16.35
CA GLY A 387 13.77 14.61 -16.71
C GLY A 387 14.25 15.27 -17.98
N VAL A 388 15.32 16.06 -17.92
CA VAL A 388 16.12 16.26 -19.13
C VAL A 388 16.76 14.91 -19.40
N TYR A 389 16.19 14.15 -20.33
CA TYR A 389 16.82 12.92 -20.79
C TYR A 389 18.08 13.33 -21.55
N ILE A 390 19.19 13.35 -20.83
CA ILE A 390 20.52 13.42 -21.42
C ILE A 390 20.76 12.06 -22.06
N GLY A 391 20.14 11.85 -23.23
CA GLY A 391 20.31 10.62 -24.01
C GLY A 391 21.67 10.54 -24.69
N LYS A 392 22.46 11.62 -24.63
CA LYS A 392 23.86 11.65 -25.05
C LYS A 392 24.74 11.50 -23.82
N GLU A 393 25.63 10.51 -23.80
CA GLU A 393 26.80 10.61 -22.94
C GLU A 393 27.63 11.80 -23.42
N TYR A 394 27.91 12.73 -22.52
CA TYR A 394 28.79 13.86 -22.79
C TYR A 394 30.24 13.40 -22.63
N ASN A 395 31.11 13.94 -23.49
CA ASN A 395 32.54 13.70 -23.36
C ASN A 395 33.11 14.52 -22.19
N VAL A 396 34.16 14.01 -21.55
CA VAL A 396 34.87 14.78 -20.52
C VAL A 396 35.42 16.05 -21.16
N GLY A 397 35.15 17.20 -20.54
CA GLY A 397 35.54 18.50 -21.09
C GLY A 397 34.46 19.20 -21.91
N GLU A 398 33.40 18.50 -22.32
CA GLU A 398 32.30 19.11 -23.05
C GLU A 398 31.53 20.08 -22.15
N GLU A 399 31.28 21.29 -22.65
CA GLU A 399 30.60 22.37 -21.95
C GLU A 399 29.19 22.60 -22.50
N ILE A 400 28.27 22.88 -21.59
CA ILE A 400 26.88 23.24 -21.91
C ILE A 400 26.49 24.51 -21.17
N SER A 401 25.53 25.25 -21.72
CA SER A 401 24.93 26.39 -21.04
C SER A 401 23.54 26.01 -20.52
N ASP A 402 23.34 26.08 -19.21
CA ASP A 402 22.07 25.76 -18.54
C ASP A 402 21.49 26.97 -17.80
N LEU A 403 20.34 27.44 -18.27
CA LEU A 403 19.56 28.45 -17.58
C LEU A 403 18.96 27.87 -16.29
N GLY A 404 19.33 28.47 -15.16
CA GLY A 404 18.91 28.04 -13.82
C GLY A 404 19.86 27.03 -13.15
N CYS A 405 20.96 26.62 -13.79
CA CYS A 405 21.99 25.75 -13.18
C CYS A 405 21.41 24.43 -12.60
N ARG A 406 20.43 23.87 -13.28
CA ARG A 406 19.64 22.70 -12.88
C ARG A 406 20.43 21.41 -13.05
N LEU A 407 21.41 21.39 -13.96
CA LEU A 407 22.23 20.22 -14.25
C LEU A 407 23.42 20.04 -13.30
N ARG A 408 23.64 20.99 -12.37
CA ARG A 408 24.70 20.90 -11.35
C ARG A 408 24.65 19.57 -10.59
N ASN A 409 25.76 18.82 -10.66
CA ASN A 409 25.93 17.48 -10.09
C ASN A 409 25.07 16.36 -10.71
N PHE A 410 24.35 16.60 -11.81
CA PHE A 410 23.73 15.52 -12.58
C PHE A 410 24.80 14.68 -13.30
N GLN A 411 24.51 13.38 -13.48
CA GLN A 411 25.37 12.50 -14.26
C GLN A 411 25.32 12.91 -15.74
N CYS A 412 26.50 13.06 -16.34
CA CYS A 412 26.66 13.33 -17.77
C CYS A 412 27.23 12.12 -18.53
N GLY A 413 27.40 10.99 -17.83
CA GLY A 413 27.86 9.71 -18.36
C GLY A 413 28.32 8.79 -17.22
N THR A 414 28.75 7.57 -17.55
CA THR A 414 29.30 6.65 -16.54
C THR A 414 30.53 7.27 -15.86
N ASN A 415 30.52 7.36 -14.52
CA ASN A 415 31.57 7.98 -13.70
C ASN A 415 31.84 9.47 -13.97
N LYS A 416 30.89 10.19 -14.59
CA LYS A 416 30.99 11.61 -14.92
C LYS A 416 29.79 12.39 -14.38
N LYS A 417 30.00 13.64 -14.00
CA LYS A 417 28.97 14.60 -13.59
C LYS A 417 29.24 15.99 -14.15
N PHE A 418 28.19 16.79 -14.28
CA PHE A 418 28.33 18.20 -14.57
C PHE A 418 28.87 18.98 -13.37
N ILE A 419 29.88 19.80 -13.63
CA ILE A 419 30.43 20.79 -12.70
C ILE A 419 30.26 22.19 -13.27
N VAL A 420 29.93 23.17 -12.43
CA VAL A 420 29.81 24.57 -12.87
C VAL A 420 31.21 25.14 -13.11
N VAL A 421 31.49 25.61 -14.33
CA VAL A 421 32.75 26.27 -14.70
C VAL A 421 32.60 27.77 -14.90
N GLY A 422 31.37 28.26 -15.03
CA GLY A 422 31.05 29.69 -15.07
C GLY A 422 29.59 29.97 -14.74
N GLU A 423 29.30 31.19 -14.29
CA GLU A 423 27.93 31.70 -14.12
C GLU A 423 27.76 32.94 -14.99
N TYR A 424 26.55 33.15 -15.51
CA TYR A 424 26.19 34.34 -16.29
C TYR A 424 24.77 34.79 -15.99
N SER A 425 24.48 36.07 -16.24
CA SER A 425 23.12 36.63 -16.22
C SER A 425 22.58 36.72 -17.64
N ALA A 426 21.31 36.37 -17.84
CA ALA A 426 20.69 36.49 -19.14
C ALA A 426 20.60 37.96 -19.60
N LYS A 427 20.97 38.24 -20.86
CA LYS A 427 21.05 39.60 -21.42
C LYS A 427 19.74 40.41 -21.29
N HIS A 428 18.59 39.74 -21.30
CA HIS A 428 17.27 40.37 -21.23
C HIS A 428 16.65 40.40 -19.83
N ASN A 429 17.18 39.65 -18.87
CA ASN A 429 16.66 39.63 -17.50
C ASN A 429 17.80 39.26 -16.54
N PRO A 430 18.40 40.25 -15.85
CA PRO A 430 19.53 40.01 -14.96
C PRO A 430 19.20 39.10 -13.77
N ASN A 431 17.91 38.90 -13.45
CA ASN A 431 17.45 37.98 -12.41
C ASN A 431 17.49 36.51 -12.83
N ILE A 432 17.57 36.24 -14.14
CA ILE A 432 17.74 34.87 -14.64
C ILE A 432 19.23 34.57 -14.67
N LYS A 433 19.67 33.73 -13.73
CA LYS A 433 21.03 33.18 -13.69
C LYS A 433 21.12 31.93 -14.58
N GLY A 434 22.21 31.82 -15.32
CA GLY A 434 22.62 30.62 -16.04
C GLY A 434 24.00 30.16 -15.60
N CYS A 435 24.30 28.89 -15.82
CA CYS A 435 25.61 28.29 -15.59
C CYS A 435 26.17 27.75 -16.89
N ILE A 436 27.48 27.91 -17.08
CA ILE A 436 28.24 27.06 -17.99
C ILE A 436 28.70 25.86 -17.17
N GLU A 437 28.27 24.68 -17.58
CA GLU A 437 28.57 23.44 -16.89
C GLU A 437 29.41 22.53 -17.79
N ARG A 438 30.45 21.92 -17.22
CA ARG A 438 31.37 21.02 -17.93
C ARG A 438 31.20 19.60 -17.42
N CYS A 439 31.14 18.62 -18.32
CA CYS A 439 31.14 17.22 -17.92
C CYS A 439 32.53 16.82 -17.41
N SER A 440 32.60 16.33 -16.17
CA SER A 440 33.85 16.03 -15.47
C SER A 440 33.76 14.71 -14.69
N CYS A 441 34.89 14.06 -14.48
CA CYS A 441 34.96 12.78 -13.78
C CYS A 441 34.69 12.93 -12.27
N ILE A 442 33.97 11.97 -11.68
CA ILE A 442 33.58 12.03 -10.26
C ILE A 442 34.76 11.66 -9.34
N MET A 443 35.64 10.74 -9.76
CA MET A 443 36.83 10.33 -9.01
C MET A 443 37.99 9.92 -9.94
N ALA A 444 39.22 10.28 -9.58
CA ALA A 444 40.46 9.86 -10.25
C ALA A 444 40.86 8.42 -9.87
N GLY A 445 39.90 7.49 -9.89
CA GLY A 445 40.18 6.07 -9.71
C GLY A 445 40.85 5.47 -10.96
N PRO A 446 41.70 4.42 -10.82
CA PRO A 446 42.48 3.82 -11.91
C PRO A 446 41.63 3.02 -12.94
N GLY A 447 40.37 3.40 -13.18
CA GLY A 447 39.38 2.57 -13.85
C GLY A 447 38.88 3.03 -15.21
N ASP A 448 38.43 4.28 -15.39
CA ASP A 448 37.56 4.56 -16.56
C ASP A 448 37.66 5.97 -17.17
N CYS A 449 38.30 6.94 -16.51
CA CYS A 449 38.28 8.33 -16.98
C CYS A 449 39.55 8.81 -17.71
N MET A 450 40.56 7.94 -17.89
CA MET A 450 41.87 8.33 -18.44
C MET A 450 42.17 7.86 -19.86
N HIS A 451 41.21 7.29 -20.60
CA HIS A 451 41.52 6.64 -21.88
C HIS A 451 41.37 7.47 -23.17
N ASN A 452 41.06 8.77 -23.15
CA ASN A 452 40.84 9.54 -24.39
C ASN A 452 41.36 11.00 -24.36
N PHE A 453 42.58 11.25 -23.87
CA PHE A 453 43.29 12.50 -24.18
C PHE A 453 44.31 12.30 -25.30
#